data_AF-A0A8H3PHY2-F1
#
_entry.id   AF-A0A8H3PHY2-F1
#
_cell.length_a   1.000
_cell.length_b   1.000
_cell.length_c   1.000
_cell.angle_alpha   90.00
_cell.angle_beta   90.00
_cell.angle_gamma   90.00
#
_symmetry.space_group_name_H-M   'P 1'
#
loop_
_entity.id
_entity.type
_entity.pdbx_description
1 polymer ?
#
loop_
_entity_poly.entity_id
_entity_poly.type
_entity_poly.pdbx_seq_one_letter_code
_entity_poly.pdbx_strand_id
1 'polypeptide(L)'
;MGSTAPCATGFWPVKPGLNPKAESRLDNRPVLGILSSLQESRPITGERNVWDFWRSGFSNSPPSVQRTVINWIRCLPTWDVRVLDSIPGSPQHCYRYIPPTLPPEALNNNTITSPYVGPHSADLIRPPLLYLNDDFGMEVGALLFRDLDGICWSRLEDPRNPYEMAGSTLLHEGAKANYSFTTASSPRGKATHM
;
A
#
# COMPACT_ATOMS: atom_id res chain seq x y z
N MET A 1 27.80 11.53 38.59
CA MET A 1 27.57 10.10 38.32
C MET A 1 26.14 9.97 37.81
N GLY A 2 25.99 9.82 36.50
CA GLY A 2 24.67 9.81 35.84
C GLY A 2 24.01 8.44 36.01
N SER A 3 22.83 8.44 36.63
CA SER A 3 21.96 7.27 36.70
C SER A 3 21.41 6.99 35.31
N THR A 4 21.86 5.91 34.69
CA THR A 4 21.20 5.33 33.52
C THR A 4 19.93 4.64 34.01
N ALA A 5 18.78 5.22 33.72
CA ALA A 5 17.52 4.52 33.88
C ALA A 5 17.55 3.25 33.01
N PRO A 6 17.25 2.06 33.56
CA PRO A 6 17.22 0.84 32.77
C PRO A 6 16.14 0.97 31.69
N CYS A 7 16.51 0.65 30.45
CA CYS A 7 15.58 0.46 29.35
C CYS A 7 14.56 -0.60 29.79
N ALA A 8 13.29 -0.19 29.98
CA ALA A 8 12.24 -1.08 30.44
C ALA A 8 12.05 -2.20 29.42
N THR A 9 12.45 -3.42 29.78
CA THR A 9 12.29 -4.65 28.99
C THR A 9 10.89 -5.27 29.10
N GLY A 10 9.91 -4.52 29.57
CA GLY A 10 8.53 -5.00 29.70
C GLY A 10 7.70 -4.58 28.50
N PHE A 11 7.28 -5.54 27.67
CA PHE A 11 6.10 -5.35 26.82
C PHE A 11 4.93 -4.94 27.73
N TRP A 12 4.25 -3.84 27.41
CA TRP A 12 3.00 -3.48 28.08
C TRP A 12 2.06 -4.69 28.04
N PRO A 13 1.39 -5.04 29.16
CA PRO A 13 0.45 -6.15 29.17
C PRO A 13 -0.58 -5.92 28.06
N VAL A 14 -0.71 -6.93 27.19
CA VAL A 14 -1.66 -6.89 26.07
C VAL A 14 -3.04 -6.65 26.65
N LYS A 15 -3.69 -5.55 26.23
CA LYS A 15 -5.04 -5.25 26.70
C LYS A 15 -6.00 -6.37 26.30
N PRO A 16 -6.97 -6.75 27.15
CA PRO A 16 -8.01 -7.71 26.78
C PRO A 16 -8.65 -7.34 25.43
N GLY A 17 -8.78 -8.33 24.55
CA GLY A 17 -9.32 -8.15 23.19
C GLY A 17 -8.30 -7.77 22.11
N LEU A 18 -7.05 -7.44 22.48
CA LEU A 18 -5.95 -7.32 21.51
C LEU A 18 -5.23 -8.66 21.36
N ASN A 19 -4.99 -9.08 20.13
CA ASN A 19 -4.19 -10.26 19.82
C ASN A 19 -2.93 -9.81 19.07
N PRO A 20 -1.74 -9.79 19.71
CA PRO A 20 -0.53 -9.39 19.04
C PRO A 20 -0.22 -10.35 17.89
N LYS A 21 0.26 -9.81 16.77
CA LYS A 21 0.75 -10.64 15.69
C LYS A 21 2.02 -11.36 16.15
N ALA A 22 2.05 -12.68 15.98
CA ALA A 22 3.22 -13.48 16.33
C ALA A 22 4.46 -12.96 15.57
N GLU A 23 5.59 -12.84 16.26
CA GLU A 23 6.84 -12.29 15.70
C GLU A 23 7.36 -13.14 14.52
N SER A 24 7.10 -14.45 14.53
CA SER A 24 7.39 -15.36 13.41
C SER A 24 6.61 -15.05 12.14
N ARG A 25 5.51 -14.27 12.23
CA ARG A 25 4.70 -13.82 11.09
C ARG A 25 5.06 -12.42 10.61
N LEU A 26 6.13 -11.82 11.13
CA LEU A 26 6.63 -10.51 10.74
C LEU A 26 7.89 -10.62 9.88
N ASP A 27 8.07 -9.67 8.98
CA ASP A 27 9.36 -9.51 8.28
C ASP A 27 10.42 -8.98 9.27
N ASN A 28 11.48 -9.77 9.45
CA ASN A 28 12.58 -9.49 10.37
C ASN A 28 13.83 -8.91 9.67
N ARG A 29 13.75 -8.56 8.38
CA ARG A 29 14.85 -7.92 7.66
C ARG A 29 15.24 -6.59 8.35
N PRO A 30 16.53 -6.23 8.33
CA PRO A 30 16.97 -4.90 8.70
C PRO A 30 16.28 -3.83 7.84
N VAL A 31 16.04 -2.64 8.42
CA VAL A 31 15.38 -1.53 7.70
C VAL A 31 16.07 -1.21 6.37
N LEU A 32 17.41 -1.20 6.34
CA LEU A 32 18.15 -0.97 5.10
C LEU A 32 17.83 -2.01 4.01
N GLY A 33 17.67 -3.28 4.37
CA GLY A 33 17.28 -4.32 3.42
C GLY A 33 15.86 -4.13 2.88
N ILE A 34 14.94 -3.64 3.72
CA ILE A 34 13.58 -3.28 3.30
C ILE A 34 13.62 -2.10 2.32
N LEU A 35 14.37 -1.04 2.67
CA LEU A 35 14.51 0.15 1.83
C LEU A 35 15.10 -0.18 0.46
N SER A 36 16.17 -0.99 0.42
CA SER A 36 16.74 -1.45 -0.86
C SER A 36 15.73 -2.21 -1.70
N SER A 37 14.96 -3.13 -1.08
CA SER A 37 13.94 -3.89 -1.82
C SER A 37 12.82 -3.05 -2.42
N LEU A 38 12.47 -1.92 -1.79
CA LEU A 38 11.45 -0.98 -2.30
C LEU A 38 11.92 -0.19 -3.52
N GLN A 39 13.23 -0.04 -3.70
CA GLN A 39 13.82 0.70 -4.82
C GLN A 39 14.15 -0.22 -6.02
N GLU A 40 14.01 -1.53 -5.85
CA GLU A 40 14.18 -2.50 -6.94
C GLU A 40 12.91 -2.60 -7.78
N SER A 41 13.07 -2.55 -9.11
CA SER A 41 11.97 -2.90 -10.02
C SER A 41 11.71 -4.40 -9.95
N ARG A 42 10.48 -4.78 -9.61
CA ARG A 42 10.04 -6.19 -9.56
C ARG A 42 8.92 -6.44 -10.56
N PRO A 43 8.95 -7.55 -11.32
CA PRO A 43 7.80 -7.95 -12.12
C PRO A 43 6.59 -8.21 -11.22
N ILE A 44 5.38 -8.07 -11.76
CA ILE A 44 4.15 -8.49 -11.08
C ILE A 44 3.99 -9.98 -11.35
N THR A 45 3.98 -10.79 -10.30
CA THR A 45 3.96 -12.27 -10.39
C THR A 45 2.66 -12.88 -9.86
N GLY A 46 1.73 -12.07 -9.34
CA GLY A 46 0.43 -12.50 -8.82
C GLY A 46 -0.41 -11.33 -8.29
N GLU A 47 -1.54 -11.66 -7.65
CA GLU A 47 -2.61 -10.74 -7.22
C GLU A 47 -2.43 -10.25 -5.75
N ARG A 48 -1.20 -10.24 -5.22
CA ARG A 48 -0.92 -9.87 -3.81
C ARG A 48 0.02 -8.68 -3.73
N ASN A 49 -0.34 -7.61 -4.43
CA ASN A 49 0.42 -6.37 -4.38
C ASN A 49 -0.33 -5.32 -3.56
N VAL A 50 0.44 -4.55 -2.79
CA VAL A 50 -0.02 -3.31 -2.17
C VAL A 50 0.55 -2.16 -2.97
N TRP A 51 -0.33 -1.37 -3.58
CA TRP A 51 0.04 -0.21 -4.38
C TRP A 51 -0.12 1.09 -3.62
N ASP A 52 0.87 1.94 -3.75
CA ASP A 52 0.83 3.32 -3.33
C ASP A 52 1.61 4.22 -4.30
N PHE A 53 1.51 5.53 -4.13
CA PHE A 53 2.14 6.52 -4.98
C PHE A 53 2.67 7.69 -4.17
N TRP A 54 3.95 8.02 -4.38
CA TRP A 54 4.56 9.24 -3.89
C TRP A 54 5.23 9.96 -5.07
N ARG A 55 4.62 11.06 -5.52
CA ARG A 55 5.01 11.77 -6.76
C ARG A 55 6.52 11.97 -6.92
N SER A 56 7.17 12.42 -5.85
CA SER A 56 8.60 12.74 -5.84
C SER A 56 9.49 11.54 -5.49
N GLY A 57 9.00 10.30 -5.51
CA GLY A 57 9.76 9.11 -5.12
C GLY A 57 9.75 8.85 -3.62
N PHE A 58 9.69 7.57 -3.25
CA PHE A 58 9.60 7.11 -1.85
C PHE A 58 10.73 7.68 -0.96
N SER A 59 11.96 7.72 -1.45
CA SER A 59 13.13 8.25 -0.72
C SER A 59 13.00 9.74 -0.37
N ASN A 60 12.19 10.50 -1.11
CA ASN A 60 11.90 11.91 -0.85
C ASN A 60 10.63 12.13 -0.01
N SER A 61 9.96 11.06 0.41
CA SER A 61 8.79 11.16 1.29
C SER A 61 9.20 11.48 2.73
N PRO A 62 8.31 12.09 3.54
CA PRO A 62 8.59 12.35 4.96
C PRO A 62 8.97 11.07 5.73
N PRO A 63 9.84 11.15 6.75
CA PRO A 63 10.22 9.98 7.54
C PRO A 63 9.03 9.24 8.20
N SER A 64 7.92 9.93 8.47
CA SER A 64 6.69 9.30 8.97
C SER A 64 6.02 8.39 7.93
N VAL A 65 6.00 8.82 6.67
CA VAL A 65 5.52 8.03 5.52
C VAL A 65 6.41 6.80 5.33
N GLN A 66 7.73 7.00 5.31
CA GLN A 66 8.68 5.89 5.16
C GLN A 66 8.48 4.83 6.26
N ARG A 67 8.32 5.25 7.52
CA ARG A 67 8.03 4.34 8.64
C ARG A 67 6.71 3.58 8.46
N THR A 68 5.69 4.22 7.92
CA THR A 68 4.38 3.59 7.67
C THR A 68 4.50 2.48 6.63
N VAL A 69 5.17 2.74 5.51
CA VAL A 69 5.43 1.73 4.46
C VAL A 69 6.31 0.59 4.98
N ILE A 70 7.37 0.90 5.75
CA ILE A 70 8.20 -0.13 6.39
C ILE A 70 7.35 -1.02 7.30
N ASN A 71 6.43 -0.42 8.07
CA ASN A 71 5.51 -1.17 8.92
C ASN A 71 4.60 -2.10 8.09
N TRP A 72 4.12 -1.67 6.92
CA TRP A 72 3.33 -2.55 6.04
C TRP A 72 4.12 -3.77 5.60
N ILE A 73 5.36 -3.59 5.15
CA ILE A 73 6.22 -4.70 4.72
C ILE A 73 6.45 -5.69 5.86
N ARG A 74 6.65 -5.18 7.08
CA ARG A 74 6.73 -6.04 8.28
C ARG A 74 5.45 -6.81 8.55
N CYS A 75 4.31 -6.16 8.40
CA CYS A 75 3.01 -6.78 8.64
C CYS A 75 2.57 -7.73 7.51
N LEU A 76 3.14 -7.62 6.31
CA LEU A 76 2.69 -8.30 5.10
C LEU A 76 3.85 -9.04 4.39
N PRO A 77 4.49 -10.03 5.03
CA PRO A 77 5.65 -10.72 4.45
C PRO A 77 5.32 -11.53 3.18
N THR A 78 4.05 -11.81 2.92
CA THR A 78 3.56 -12.56 1.74
C THR A 78 3.02 -11.66 0.63
N TRP A 79 3.12 -10.33 0.80
CA TRP A 79 2.63 -9.35 -0.17
C TRP A 79 3.78 -8.51 -0.72
N ASP A 80 3.67 -8.13 -1.99
CA ASP A 80 4.60 -7.20 -2.61
C ASP A 80 4.13 -5.76 -2.40
N VAL A 81 4.82 -5.01 -1.53
CA VAL A 81 4.53 -3.59 -1.32
C VAL A 81 5.29 -2.74 -2.35
N ARG A 82 4.57 -1.89 -3.07
CA ARG A 82 5.08 -1.09 -4.19
C ARG A 82 4.69 0.37 -4.01
N VAL A 83 5.69 1.25 -3.94
CA VAL A 83 5.48 2.70 -3.89
C VAL A 83 5.97 3.30 -5.20
N LEU A 84 5.02 3.74 -6.03
CA LEU A 84 5.29 4.29 -7.35
C LEU A 84 5.60 5.79 -7.29
N ASP A 85 6.16 6.31 -8.37
CA ASP A 85 6.48 7.73 -8.52
C ASP A 85 6.22 8.26 -9.94
N SER A 86 6.46 9.56 -10.14
CA SER A 86 6.41 10.19 -11.46
C SER A 86 7.77 10.78 -11.86
N ILE A 87 8.87 10.20 -11.39
CA ILE A 87 10.23 10.66 -11.70
C ILE A 87 10.67 10.07 -13.05
N PRO A 88 10.97 10.89 -14.07
CA PRO A 88 11.44 10.38 -15.35
C PRO A 88 12.64 9.43 -15.20
N GLY A 89 12.55 8.25 -15.83
CA GLY A 89 13.60 7.22 -15.76
C GLY A 89 13.59 6.36 -14.49
N SER A 90 12.74 6.67 -13.49
CA SER A 90 12.64 5.86 -12.27
C SER A 90 12.25 4.41 -12.56
N PRO A 91 12.87 3.43 -11.88
CA PRO A 91 12.41 2.05 -11.93
C PRO A 91 11.01 1.87 -11.30
N GLN A 92 10.56 2.80 -10.46
CA GLN A 92 9.23 2.81 -9.83
C GLN A 92 8.24 3.76 -10.52
N HIS A 93 8.56 4.26 -11.73
CA HIS A 93 7.67 5.17 -12.44
C HIS A 93 6.30 4.52 -12.71
N CYS A 94 5.21 5.24 -12.41
CA CYS A 94 3.84 4.70 -12.49
C CYS A 94 3.48 4.15 -13.88
N TYR A 95 3.90 4.80 -14.97
CA TYR A 95 3.65 4.34 -16.35
C TYR A 95 4.39 3.06 -16.77
N ARG A 96 5.19 2.45 -15.88
CA ARG A 96 5.66 1.07 -16.07
C ARG A 96 4.58 0.04 -15.77
N TYR A 97 3.57 0.42 -14.99
CA TYR A 97 2.52 -0.45 -14.47
C TYR A 97 1.12 -0.11 -15.00
N ILE A 98 0.92 1.12 -15.49
CA ILE A 98 -0.32 1.54 -16.15
C ILE A 98 -0.01 2.17 -17.50
N PRO A 99 -0.75 1.86 -18.57
CA PRO A 99 -0.60 2.54 -19.85
C PRO A 99 -1.07 4.00 -19.72
N PRO A 100 -0.42 4.96 -20.40
CA PRO A 100 -0.78 6.37 -20.33
C PRO A 100 -2.17 6.69 -20.92
N THR A 101 -2.84 5.71 -21.53
CA THR A 101 -4.20 5.84 -22.05
C THR A 101 -5.27 5.79 -20.96
N LEU A 102 -4.97 5.30 -19.76
CA LEU A 102 -5.95 5.21 -18.66
C LEU A 102 -6.05 6.50 -17.84
N PRO A 103 -4.94 7.17 -17.45
CA PRO A 103 -5.06 8.40 -16.69
C PRO A 103 -5.42 9.61 -17.57
N PRO A 104 -5.98 10.69 -16.99
CA PRO A 104 -6.29 11.90 -17.73
C PRO A 104 -5.04 12.55 -18.33
N GLU A 105 -5.22 13.24 -19.46
CA GLU A 105 -4.14 13.99 -20.13
C GLU A 105 -3.44 14.97 -19.18
N ALA A 106 -4.17 15.55 -18.22
CA ALA A 106 -3.58 16.45 -17.24
C ALA A 106 -2.51 15.80 -16.37
N LEU A 107 -2.66 14.51 -16.03
CA LEU A 107 -1.64 13.74 -15.33
C LEU A 107 -0.48 13.41 -16.27
N ASN A 108 -0.77 12.94 -17.49
CA ASN A 108 0.22 12.58 -18.51
C ASN A 108 1.17 13.75 -18.83
N ASN A 109 0.61 14.94 -18.99
CA ASN A 109 1.33 16.14 -19.39
C ASN A 109 1.82 16.98 -18.21
N ASN A 110 1.68 16.47 -16.96
CA ASN A 110 2.08 17.18 -15.74
C ASN A 110 1.45 18.58 -15.58
N THR A 111 0.21 18.77 -16.04
CA THR A 111 -0.48 20.07 -16.00
C THR A 111 -1.40 20.25 -14.79
N ILE A 112 -1.49 19.27 -13.90
CA ILE A 112 -2.23 19.40 -12.63
C ILE A 112 -1.52 20.45 -11.75
N THR A 113 -2.20 21.58 -11.51
CA THR A 113 -1.71 22.67 -10.66
C THR A 113 -2.54 22.73 -9.38
N SER A 114 -1.91 22.44 -8.24
CA SER A 114 -2.52 22.53 -6.90
C SER A 114 -1.45 22.28 -5.85
N PRO A 115 -1.54 22.89 -4.65
CA PRO A 115 -0.76 22.45 -3.48
C PRO A 115 -0.94 20.95 -3.16
N TYR A 116 -2.06 20.37 -3.59
CA TYR A 116 -2.43 18.96 -3.38
C TYR A 116 -2.20 18.08 -4.61
N VAL A 117 -1.32 18.48 -5.52
CA VAL A 117 -1.03 17.69 -6.72
C VAL A 117 -0.57 16.27 -6.43
N GLY A 118 0.18 16.05 -5.33
CA GLY A 118 0.60 14.69 -4.91
C GLY A 118 -0.59 13.77 -4.65
N PRO A 119 -1.48 14.11 -3.69
CA PRO A 119 -2.72 13.38 -3.45
C PRO A 119 -3.60 13.22 -4.69
N HIS A 120 -3.81 14.28 -5.47
CA HIS A 120 -4.62 14.19 -6.70
C HIS A 120 -4.02 13.22 -7.72
N SER A 121 -2.70 13.23 -7.91
CA SER A 121 -2.02 12.26 -8.77
C SER A 121 -2.19 10.83 -8.25
N ALA A 122 -2.09 10.60 -6.94
CA ALA A 122 -2.31 9.28 -6.36
C ALA A 122 -3.73 8.76 -6.65
N ASP A 123 -4.74 9.62 -6.49
CA ASP A 123 -6.14 9.28 -6.74
C ASP A 123 -6.45 9.01 -8.22
N LEU A 124 -5.69 9.59 -9.15
CA LEU A 124 -5.79 9.32 -10.58
C LEU A 124 -5.04 8.05 -11.02
N ILE A 125 -4.03 7.63 -10.25
CA ILE A 125 -3.18 6.47 -10.56
C ILE A 125 -3.74 5.18 -9.96
N ARG A 126 -4.33 5.26 -8.76
CA ARG A 126 -4.78 4.10 -8.00
C ARG A 126 -5.91 3.31 -8.72
N PRO A 127 -6.96 3.94 -9.26
CA PRO A 127 -8.02 3.18 -9.93
C PRO A 127 -7.52 2.39 -11.17
N PRO A 128 -6.72 2.96 -12.08
CA PRO A 128 -6.10 2.19 -13.16
C PRO A 128 -5.23 1.01 -12.70
N LEU A 129 -4.47 1.17 -11.61
CA LEU A 129 -3.66 0.07 -11.05
C LEU A 129 -4.52 -1.10 -10.57
N LEU A 130 -5.59 -0.79 -9.83
CA LEU A 130 -6.51 -1.80 -9.31
C LEU A 130 -7.27 -2.49 -10.44
N TYR A 131 -7.66 -1.75 -11.48
CA TYR A 131 -8.32 -2.29 -12.65
C TYR A 131 -7.46 -3.30 -13.42
N LEU A 132 -6.14 -3.09 -13.47
CA LEU A 132 -5.23 -3.93 -14.26
C LEU A 132 -4.66 -5.12 -13.49
N ASN A 133 -4.54 -5.04 -12.17
CA ASN A 133 -3.72 -5.98 -11.41
C ASN A 133 -4.47 -6.71 -10.28
N ASP A 134 -5.77 -6.46 -10.07
CA ASP A 134 -6.61 -7.12 -9.06
C ASP A 134 -5.93 -7.18 -7.67
N ASP A 135 -5.61 -6.01 -7.12
CA ASP A 135 -4.70 -5.85 -6.00
C ASP A 135 -5.28 -4.98 -4.87
N PHE A 136 -4.44 -4.55 -3.92
CA PHE A 136 -4.83 -3.69 -2.81
C PHE A 136 -4.24 -2.28 -2.96
N GLY A 137 -5.10 -1.26 -2.95
CA GLY A 137 -4.70 0.15 -2.97
C GLY A 137 -4.66 0.74 -1.57
N MET A 138 -3.48 1.16 -1.10
CA MET A 138 -3.32 1.85 0.19
C MET A 138 -2.89 3.31 -0.02
N GLU A 139 -3.04 4.09 1.04
CA GLU A 139 -2.47 5.42 1.14
C GLU A 139 -1.40 5.43 2.22
N VAL A 140 -0.28 6.12 1.98
CA VAL A 140 0.88 6.19 2.88
C VAL A 140 0.56 6.66 4.31
N GLY A 141 -0.60 7.29 4.53
CA GLY A 141 -1.09 7.70 5.85
C GLY A 141 -1.77 6.57 6.65
N ALA A 142 -2.08 5.43 6.02
CA ALA A 142 -2.81 4.35 6.64
C ALA A 142 -1.90 3.47 7.50
N LEU A 143 -2.04 3.54 8.83
CA LEU A 143 -1.33 2.63 9.72
C LEU A 143 -1.96 1.24 9.67
N LEU A 144 -1.15 0.24 9.33
CA LEU A 144 -1.58 -1.15 9.28
C LEU A 144 -1.21 -1.87 10.58
N PHE A 145 -2.22 -2.41 11.26
CA PHE A 145 -2.02 -3.16 12.51
C PHE A 145 -2.22 -4.68 12.36
N ARG A 146 -2.79 -5.13 11.23
CA ARG A 146 -3.08 -6.55 10.97
C ARG A 146 -2.69 -6.94 9.54
N ASP A 147 -2.68 -8.24 9.24
CA ASP A 147 -2.56 -8.69 7.86
C ASP A 147 -3.81 -8.37 7.02
N LEU A 148 -3.62 -8.19 5.70
CA LEU A 148 -4.69 -7.96 4.73
C LEU A 148 -5.55 -9.21 4.50
N ASP A 149 -4.94 -10.39 4.62
CA ASP A 149 -5.61 -11.71 4.57
C ASP A 149 -6.81 -11.79 5.49
N GLY A 150 -6.59 -11.50 6.78
CA GLY A 150 -7.64 -11.50 7.80
C GLY A 150 -8.52 -10.24 7.81
N ILE A 151 -8.14 -9.16 7.12
CA ILE A 151 -9.02 -7.99 6.95
C ILE A 151 -10.09 -8.28 5.91
N CYS A 152 -9.70 -8.69 4.70
CA CYS A 152 -10.65 -8.93 3.62
C CYS A 152 -10.17 -9.94 2.58
N TRP A 153 -8.86 -10.10 2.38
CA TRP A 153 -8.35 -10.80 1.21
C TRP A 153 -8.73 -12.29 1.18
N SER A 154 -8.63 -13.02 2.30
CA SER A 154 -9.07 -14.42 2.35
C SER A 154 -10.57 -14.62 2.10
N ARG A 155 -11.39 -13.58 2.31
CA ARG A 155 -12.81 -13.62 1.94
C ARG A 155 -12.98 -13.36 0.45
N LEU A 156 -12.25 -12.41 -0.12
CA LEU A 156 -12.33 -12.08 -1.55
C LEU A 156 -11.81 -13.22 -2.44
N GLU A 157 -10.78 -13.94 -2.02
CA GLU A 157 -10.28 -15.12 -2.73
C GLU A 157 -11.21 -16.35 -2.66
N ASP A 158 -12.19 -16.39 -1.74
CA ASP A 158 -13.10 -17.53 -1.63
C ASP A 158 -14.09 -17.53 -2.82
N PRO A 159 -14.06 -18.52 -3.72
CA PRO A 159 -14.93 -18.55 -4.90
C PRO A 159 -16.43 -18.67 -4.56
N ARG A 160 -16.75 -19.00 -3.31
CA ARG A 160 -18.14 -19.06 -2.80
C ARG A 160 -18.62 -17.70 -2.29
N ASN A 161 -17.71 -16.76 -2.05
CA ASN A 161 -18.05 -15.41 -1.64
C ASN A 161 -18.63 -14.65 -2.86
N PRO A 162 -19.84 -14.06 -2.77
CA PRO A 162 -20.40 -13.29 -3.87
C PRO A 162 -19.76 -11.90 -4.06
N TYR A 163 -18.93 -11.45 -3.12
CA TYR A 163 -18.29 -10.14 -3.19
C TYR A 163 -16.93 -10.21 -3.88
N GLU A 164 -16.73 -9.33 -4.87
CA GLU A 164 -15.49 -9.26 -5.67
C GLU A 164 -14.61 -8.04 -5.28
N MET A 165 -15.11 -7.19 -4.38
CA MET A 165 -14.43 -5.99 -3.91
C MET A 165 -14.62 -5.81 -2.40
N ALA A 166 -13.58 -5.31 -1.73
CA ALA A 166 -13.68 -4.76 -0.38
C ALA A 166 -13.17 -3.32 -0.33
N GLY A 167 -13.75 -2.55 0.57
CA GLY A 167 -13.35 -1.17 0.82
C GLY A 167 -13.30 -0.88 2.31
N SER A 168 -12.34 -0.05 2.71
CA SER A 168 -12.32 0.57 4.04
C SER A 168 -12.57 2.07 3.88
N THR A 169 -13.35 2.63 4.79
CA THR A 169 -13.60 4.07 4.87
C THR A 169 -13.17 4.57 6.24
N LEU A 170 -12.39 5.64 6.28
CA LEU A 170 -12.13 6.34 7.54
C LEU A 170 -13.27 7.32 7.76
N LEU A 171 -14.15 6.98 8.70
CA LEU A 171 -15.19 7.89 9.16
C LEU A 171 -14.58 8.81 10.22
N HIS A 172 -14.35 10.08 9.86
CA HIS A 172 -14.25 11.15 10.83
C HIS A 172 -15.61 11.83 10.92
N GLU A 173 -16.08 12.16 12.12
CA GLU A 173 -17.40 12.77 12.38
C GLU A 173 -17.71 13.92 11.39
N GLY A 174 -18.54 13.65 10.39
CA GLY A 174 -18.99 14.64 9.40
C GLY A 174 -18.12 14.82 8.14
N ALA A 175 -16.94 14.21 8.05
CA ALA A 175 -16.08 14.28 6.85
C ALA A 175 -15.66 12.88 6.38
N LYS A 176 -16.10 12.51 5.17
CA LYS A 176 -15.59 11.31 4.48
C LYS A 176 -14.21 11.64 3.96
N ALA A 177 -13.17 11.00 4.48
CA ALA A 177 -11.83 11.12 3.92
C ALA A 177 -11.22 9.73 3.77
N ASN A 178 -10.68 9.49 2.58
CA ASN A 178 -9.80 8.41 2.20
C ASN A 178 -10.45 7.02 2.12
N TYR A 179 -10.30 6.40 0.94
CA TYR A 179 -10.82 5.08 0.64
C TYR A 179 -9.66 4.18 0.25
N SER A 180 -9.50 3.07 0.97
CA SER A 180 -8.68 1.95 0.48
C SER A 180 -9.63 0.95 -0.14
N PHE A 181 -9.36 0.59 -1.40
CA PHE A 181 -10.13 -0.39 -2.14
C PHE A 181 -9.23 -1.56 -2.52
N THR A 182 -9.83 -2.74 -2.62
CA THR A 182 -9.18 -3.92 -3.16
C THR A 182 -10.19 -4.74 -3.94
N THR A 183 -9.75 -5.32 -5.04
CA THR A 183 -10.49 -6.30 -5.82
C THR A 183 -9.68 -7.59 -5.80
N ALA A 184 -10.36 -8.74 -5.72
CA ALA A 184 -9.71 -10.01 -6.02
C ALA A 184 -10.41 -10.61 -7.22
N SER A 185 -9.65 -11.27 -8.10
CA SER A 185 -10.24 -11.86 -9.29
C SER A 185 -11.20 -12.98 -8.90
N SER A 186 -12.48 -12.76 -9.17
CA SER A 186 -13.46 -13.84 -9.28
C SER A 186 -13.17 -14.57 -10.60
N PRO A 187 -13.29 -15.91 -10.67
CA PRO A 187 -13.19 -16.67 -11.93
C PRO A 187 -14.18 -16.21 -13.02
N ARG A 188 -15.10 -15.28 -12.72
CA ARG A 188 -16.23 -14.89 -13.57
C ARG A 188 -15.97 -13.69 -14.48
N GLY A 189 -14.78 -13.07 -14.46
CA GLY A 189 -14.61 -11.82 -15.20
C GLY A 189 -13.18 -11.37 -15.42
N LYS A 190 -12.30 -12.23 -15.94
CA LYS A 190 -11.08 -11.71 -16.58
C LYS A 190 -11.48 -11.08 -17.91
N ALA A 191 -11.63 -9.77 -17.93
CA ALA A 191 -11.65 -9.02 -19.17
C ALA A 191 -10.24 -9.11 -19.76
N THR A 192 -10.05 -10.06 -20.69
CA THR A 192 -8.87 -10.11 -21.56
C THR A 192 -8.85 -8.84 -22.38
N HIS A 193 -8.13 -7.83 -21.89
CA HIS A 193 -7.77 -6.66 -22.68
C HIS A 193 -6.31 -6.82 -23.12
N MET A 194 -6.17 -7.23 -24.39
CA MET A 194 -4.96 -7.05 -25.20
C MET A 194 -4.67 -5.56 -25.40
#